data_AF-A0A2V2BF78-F1
#
_entry.id   AF-A0A2V2BF78-F1
#
_cell.length_a   1.000
_cell.length_b   1.000
_cell.length_c   1.000
_cell.angle_alpha   90.00
_cell.angle_beta   90.00
_cell.angle_gamma   90.00
#
_symmetry.space_group_name_H-M   'P 1'
#
loop_
_entity.id
_entity.type
_entity.pdbx_description
1 polymer ?
#
loop_
_entity_poly.entity_id
_entity_poly.type
_entity_poly.pdbx_seq_one_letter_code
_entity_poly.pdbx_strand_id
1 'polypeptide(L)' 'MLTEEQLNDIVSRPDGVSHQVVAMAKELLAYRAAFAHPYAVIEPLGMTYIGDENAAMVWHPKHVEEGDTCLYLKPRIEA' A
#
# COMPACT_ATOMS: atom_id res chain seq x y z
N MET A 1 -17.94 3.73 -2.87
CA MET A 1 -16.60 4.14 -2.37
C MET A 1 -16.20 5.41 -3.10
N LEU A 2 -15.54 6.38 -2.46
CA LEU A 2 -15.14 7.64 -3.13
C LEU A 2 -14.06 7.37 -4.19
N THR A 3 -14.16 8.01 -5.36
CA THR A 3 -13.10 7.97 -6.38
C THR A 3 -11.90 8.82 -5.96
N GLU A 4 -10.76 8.69 -6.64
CA GLU A 4 -9.59 9.54 -6.37
C GLU A 4 -9.90 11.01 -6.67
N GLU A 5 -10.63 11.28 -7.75
CA GLU A 5 -11.13 12.62 -8.12
C GLU A 5 -11.99 13.22 -7.00
N GLN A 6 -12.95 12.46 -6.47
CA GLN A 6 -13.79 12.91 -5.36
C GLN A 6 -13.00 13.21 -4.07
N LEU A 7 -11.92 12.45 -3.80
CA LEU A 7 -11.04 12.74 -2.66
C LEU A 7 -10.21 13.99 -2.89
N ASN A 8 -9.69 14.18 -4.11
CA ASN A 8 -8.94 15.39 -4.49
C ASN A 8 -9.82 16.64 -4.44
N ASP A 9 -11.10 16.54 -4.79
CA ASP A 9 -12.07 17.63 -4.65
C ASP A 9 -12.26 18.04 -3.18
N ILE A 10 -12.41 17.07 -2.27
CA ILE A 10 -12.51 17.33 -0.81
C ILE A 10 -11.26 18.03 -0.27
N VAL A 11 -10.08 17.60 -0.71
CA VAL A 11 -8.81 18.17 -0.25
C VAL A 11 -8.56 19.57 -0.83
N SER A 12 -8.96 19.81 -2.09
CA SER A 12 -8.75 21.09 -2.78
C SER A 12 -9.78 22.16 -2.44
N ARG A 13 -10.94 21.77 -1.90
CA ARG A 13 -12.02 22.68 -1.47
C ARG A 13 -12.49 22.32 -0.05
N PRO A 14 -11.69 22.64 0.98
CA PRO A 14 -12.04 22.31 2.36
C PRO A 14 -13.23 23.14 2.89
N ASP A 15 -13.58 24.24 2.21
CA ASP A 15 -14.66 25.13 2.60
C ASP A 15 -16.01 24.39 2.52
N GLY A 16 -16.63 24.19 3.69
CA GLY A 16 -17.90 23.47 3.81
C GLY A 16 -17.76 22.00 4.23
N VAL A 17 -16.54 21.53 4.49
CA VAL A 17 -16.25 20.16 4.96
C VAL A 17 -15.50 20.22 6.28
N SER A 18 -15.79 19.31 7.22
CA SER A 18 -15.10 19.31 8.51
C SER A 18 -13.61 18.96 8.36
N HIS A 19 -12.77 19.51 9.22
CA HIS A 19 -11.33 19.20 9.25
C HIS A 19 -11.04 17.70 9.31
N GLN A 20 -11.87 16.94 10.04
CA GLN A 20 -11.75 15.49 10.14
C GLN A 20 -11.96 14.79 8.79
N VAL A 21 -12.95 15.23 8.00
CA VAL A 21 -13.22 14.64 6.68
C VAL A 21 -12.08 14.96 5.70
N VAL A 22 -11.52 16.17 5.76
CA VAL A 22 -10.35 16.54 4.97
C VAL A 22 -9.12 15.69 5.36
N ALA A 23 -8.90 15.47 6.66
CA ALA A 23 -7.81 14.61 7.15
C ALA A 23 -7.97 13.16 6.67
N MET A 24 -9.18 12.60 6.77
CA MET A 24 -9.48 11.26 6.25
C MET A 24 -9.28 11.16 4.74
N ALA A 25 -9.65 12.19 3.97
CA ALA A 25 -9.44 12.20 2.53
C ALA A 25 -7.95 12.16 2.17
N LYS A 26 -7.12 12.96 2.87
CA LYS A 26 -5.66 12.94 2.72
C LYS A 26 -5.08 11.57 3.08
N GLU A 27 -5.52 10.97 4.18
CA GLU A 27 -5.08 9.64 4.62
C GLU A 27 -5.42 8.56 3.58
N LEU A 28 -6.64 8.56 3.03
CA LEU A 28 -7.04 7.63 1.99
C LEU A 28 -6.22 7.79 0.70
N LEU A 29 -5.93 9.03 0.28
CA LEU A 29 -5.06 9.29 -0.87
C LEU A 29 -3.64 8.77 -0.62
N ALA A 30 -3.09 8.99 0.57
CA ALA A 30 -1.76 8.48 0.95
C ALA A 30 -1.70 6.95 0.92
N TYR A 31 -2.72 6.26 1.47
CA TYR A 31 -2.81 4.80 1.39
C TYR A 31 -2.92 4.31 -0.06
N ARG A 32 -3.75 4.95 -0.90
CA ARG A 32 -3.88 4.56 -2.31
C ARG A 32 -2.57 4.68 -3.06
N ALA A 33 -1.85 5.78 -2.87
CA ALA A 33 -0.54 5.98 -3.48
C ALA A 33 0.46 4.91 -3.00
N ALA A 34 0.50 4.63 -1.69
CA ALA A 34 1.41 3.65 -1.12
C ALA A 34 1.11 2.19 -1.55
N PHE A 35 -0.15 1.87 -1.80
CA PHE A 35 -0.59 0.52 -2.19
C PHE A 35 -0.81 0.35 -3.70
N ALA A 36 -0.61 1.39 -4.51
CA ALA A 36 -0.74 1.30 -5.96
C ALA A 36 0.28 0.33 -6.58
N HIS A 37 1.48 0.25 -6.00
CA HIS A 37 2.55 -0.61 -6.49
C HIS A 37 3.31 -1.25 -5.31
N PRO A 38 3.49 -2.58 -5.30
CA PRO A 38 4.35 -3.22 -4.32
C PRO A 38 5.79 -2.72 -4.44
N TYR A 39 6.47 -2.64 -3.29
CA TYR A 39 7.89 -2.32 -3.20
C TYR A 39 8.76 -3.56 -3.37
N ALA A 40 8.32 -4.69 -2.82
CA ALA A 40 8.95 -6.00 -2.95
C ALA A 40 7.90 -7.09 -2.91
N VAL A 41 8.27 -8.31 -3.30
CA VAL A 41 7.46 -9.51 -3.07
C VAL A 41 8.27 -10.51 -2.28
N ILE A 42 7.60 -11.20 -1.37
CA ILE A 42 8.16 -12.32 -0.62
C ILE A 42 7.56 -13.60 -1.17
N GLU A 43 8.43 -14.49 -1.62
CA GLU A 43 8.05 -15.86 -1.92
C GLU A 43 7.71 -16.60 -0.62
N PRO A 44 6.53 -17.23 -0.50
CA PRO A 44 6.15 -17.99 0.67
C PRO A 44 7.08 -19.20 0.87
N LEU A 45 7.32 -19.56 2.13
CA LEU A 45 8.22 -20.66 2.48
C LEU A 45 7.68 -21.99 1.94
N GLY A 46 8.33 -22.53 0.91
CA GLY A 46 8.05 -23.85 0.36
C GLY A 46 8.68 -24.99 1.17
N MET A 47 8.39 -26.23 0.80
CA MET A 47 8.97 -27.44 1.43
C MET A 47 10.51 -27.43 1.48
N THR A 48 11.16 -26.73 0.54
CA THR A 48 12.61 -26.54 0.49
C THR A 48 13.16 -25.83 1.73
N TYR A 49 12.44 -24.85 2.27
CA TYR A 49 12.82 -24.12 3.49
C TYR A 49 12.92 -25.03 4.73
N ILE A 50 12.03 -26.04 4.85
CA ILE A 50 12.08 -27.01 5.96
C ILE A 50 13.38 -27.83 5.91
N GLY A 51 13.97 -27.98 4.73
CA GLY A 51 15.20 -28.74 4.53
C GLY A 51 16.49 -27.94 4.70
N ASP A 52 16.53 -26.66 4.29
CA ASP A 52 17.77 -25.88 4.21
C ASP A 52 17.82 -24.64 5.12
N GLU A 53 16.74 -24.31 5.84
CA GLU A 53 16.57 -23.12 6.68
C GLU A 53 16.85 -21.79 5.96
N ASN A 54 16.89 -21.78 4.63
CA ASN A 54 17.26 -20.61 3.86
C ASN A 54 16.01 -19.75 3.62
N ALA A 55 15.91 -18.67 4.39
CA ALA A 55 14.70 -17.90 4.57
C ALA A 55 14.19 -17.21 3.29
N ALA A 56 12.87 -17.02 3.26
CA ALA A 56 12.06 -16.23 2.34
C ALA A 56 12.85 -15.26 1.45
N MET A 57 12.87 -15.56 0.15
CA MET A 57 13.57 -14.74 -0.84
C MET A 57 12.77 -13.47 -1.10
N VAL A 58 13.40 -12.31 -0.88
CA VAL A 58 12.83 -11.00 -1.18
C VAL A 58 13.17 -10.64 -2.63
N TRP A 59 12.15 -10.49 -3.45
CA TRP A 59 12.30 -10.23 -4.89
C TRP A 59 11.78 -8.85 -5.30
N HIS A 60 12.26 -8.39 -6.45
CA HIS A 60 11.70 -7.20 -7.10
C HIS A 60 10.25 -7.46 -7.54
N PRO A 61 9.31 -6.51 -7.39
CA PRO A 61 7.88 -6.68 -7.71
C PRO A 61 7.54 -7.21 -9.10
N LYS A 62 8.44 -6.97 -10.06
CA LYS A 62 8.32 -7.48 -11.44
C LYS A 62 8.31 -9.01 -11.55
N HIS A 63 8.71 -9.71 -10.48
CA HIS A 63 8.77 -11.16 -10.39
C HIS A 63 7.58 -11.75 -9.62
N VAL A 64 6.51 -10.98 -9.41
CA VAL A 64 5.34 -11.46 -8.68
C VAL A 64 4.73 -12.70 -9.36
N GLU A 65 4.57 -13.77 -8.58
CA GLU A 65 3.87 -14.98 -8.96
C GLU A 65 2.63 -15.21 -8.07
N GLU A 66 1.81 -16.18 -8.46
CA GLU A 66 0.63 -16.53 -7.68
C GLU A 66 1.04 -17.13 -6.32
N GLY A 67 0.54 -16.55 -5.23
CA GLY A 67 0.86 -16.97 -3.87
C GLY A 67 1.94 -16.13 -3.18
N ASP A 68 2.61 -15.23 -3.92
CA ASP A 68 3.56 -14.28 -3.34
C ASP A 68 2.90 -13.26 -2.41
N THR A 69 3.63 -12.85 -1.38
CA THR A 69 3.22 -11.78 -0.47
C THR A 69 3.80 -10.45 -0.92
N CYS A 70 2.96 -9.55 -1.41
CA CYS A 70 3.34 -8.17 -1.75
C CYS A 70 3.65 -7.35 -0.49
N LEU A 71 4.83 -6.75 -0.46
CA LEU A 71 5.22 -5.77 0.55
C LEU A 71 5.06 -4.35 -0.01
N TYR A 72 4.50 -3.46 0.81
CA TYR A 72 4.29 -2.07 0.45
C TYR A 72 4.97 -1.15 1.45
N LEU A 73 5.37 0.03 0.98
CA LEU A 73 5.88 1.05 1.89
C LEU A 73 4.74 1.61 2.73
N LYS A 74 4.98 1.76 4.03
CA LYS A 74 4.05 2.46 4.89
C LYS A 74 3.93 3.92 4.41
N PRO A 75 2.73 4.45 4.14
CA PRO A 75 2.57 5.84 3.75
C PRO A 75 3.05 6.78 4.86
N ARG A 76 3.66 7.90 4.46
CA ARG A 76 3.97 9.01 5.36
C ARG A 76 2.75 9.91 5.43
N ILE A 77 2.01 9.82 6.52
CA ILE A 77 0.88 10.71 6.81
C ILE A 77 1.41 11.73 7.82
N GLU A 78 1.52 12.99 7.40
CA GLU A 78 1.83 14.09 8.34
C GLU A 78 0.62 14.29 9.26
N ALA A 79 0.85 14.24 10.56
CA ALA A 79 -0.17 14.33 11.61
C ALA A 79 -0.61 15.78 11.86
#